data_AF-A0A6B1AZ53-F1
#
_entry.id   AF-A0A6B1AZ53-F1
#
_cell.length_a   1.000
_cell.length_b   1.000
_cell.length_c   1.000
_cell.angle_alpha   90.00
_cell.angle_beta   90.00
_cell.angle_gamma   90.00
#
_symmetry.space_group_name_H-M   'P 1'
#
loop_
_entity.id
_entity.type
_entity.pdbx_description
1 polymer ?
#
loop_
_entity_poly.entity_id
_entity_poly.type
_entity_poly.pdbx_seq_one_letter_code
_entity_poly.pdbx_strand_id
1 'polypeptide(L)'
;MSFFTSANLDIAREIVSRYPVPRSALIPLLHLAQEQHGWVTDDAMREIADLCGITPAEVKGTGSFYEMFKFGPVGSYLINVCTNISCMLLGGEELLDHAQQRLGVKTGGTTDDGMFTLEDVECVAACTEAPCLQVNYRYRLRVTNNDFDEMIDDIRAGRVDDLPQHGTLARIRQRIPTDKLAGVVHPDDAREAPVWLARNAAEDSVVG
;
A
#
# COMPACT_ATOMS: atom_id res chain seq x y z
N MET A 1 22.57 -15.35 16.24
CA MET A 1 22.57 -13.87 16.35
C MET A 1 21.14 -13.43 16.17
N SER A 2 20.70 -12.40 16.90
CA SER A 2 19.34 -11.84 16.73
C SER A 2 19.27 -11.14 15.37
N PHE A 3 18.20 -11.35 14.62
CA PHE A 3 17.92 -10.67 13.35
C PHE A 3 17.52 -9.21 13.61
N PHE A 4 16.64 -8.96 14.59
CA PHE A 4 16.25 -7.60 14.95
C PHE A 4 17.42 -6.82 15.58
N THR A 5 17.54 -5.54 15.22
CA THR A 5 18.39 -4.61 15.98
C THR A 5 17.88 -4.50 17.42
N SER A 6 18.71 -4.06 18.36
CA SER A 6 18.28 -3.90 19.76
C SER A 6 17.03 -3.03 19.89
N ALA A 7 16.96 -1.92 19.15
CA ALA A 7 15.80 -1.03 19.12
C ALA A 7 14.55 -1.72 18.56
N ASN A 8 14.67 -2.44 17.44
CA ASN A 8 13.53 -3.16 16.86
C ASN A 8 13.10 -4.37 17.68
N LEU A 9 14.02 -4.99 18.43
CA LEU A 9 13.69 -6.08 19.33
C LEU A 9 12.81 -5.59 20.50
N ASP A 10 13.07 -4.38 21.00
CA ASP A 10 12.21 -3.77 22.02
C ASP A 10 10.82 -3.42 21.47
N ILE A 11 10.74 -2.89 20.24
CA ILE A 11 9.46 -2.67 19.54
C ILE A 11 8.74 -4.01 19.31
N ALA A 12 9.44 -5.06 18.91
CA ALA A 12 8.87 -6.38 18.68
C ALA A 12 8.24 -6.94 19.97
N ARG A 13 8.93 -6.82 21.11
CA ARG A 13 8.40 -7.20 22.43
C ARG A 13 7.19 -6.36 22.82
N GLU A 14 7.22 -5.06 22.56
CA GLU A 14 6.07 -4.17 22.79
C GLU A 14 4.87 -4.63 21.95
N ILE A 15 5.06 -4.90 20.66
CA ILE A 15 4.01 -5.41 19.76
C ILE A 15 3.40 -6.69 20.34
N VAL A 16 4.22 -7.66 20.75
CA VAL A 16 3.74 -8.92 21.34
C VAL A 16 2.90 -8.64 22.59
N SER A 17 3.33 -7.71 23.44
CA SER A 17 2.62 -7.36 24.68
C SER A 17 1.21 -6.77 24.49
N ARG A 18 0.90 -6.26 23.28
CA ARG A 18 -0.43 -5.72 22.94
C ARG A 18 -1.50 -6.80 22.77
N TYR A 19 -1.09 -8.07 22.64
CA TYR A 19 -1.99 -9.18 22.38
C TYR A 19 -2.03 -10.18 23.54
N PRO A 20 -3.21 -10.72 23.89
CA PRO A 20 -3.32 -11.78 24.89
C PRO A 20 -2.72 -13.12 24.42
N VAL A 21 -2.67 -13.33 23.10
CA VAL A 21 -2.06 -14.51 22.47
C VAL A 21 -0.90 -14.04 21.59
N PRO A 22 0.36 -14.45 21.86
CA PRO A 22 1.54 -13.96 21.13
C PRO A 22 1.46 -14.15 19.61
N ARG A 23 0.86 -15.26 19.14
CA ARG A 23 0.65 -15.53 17.71
C ARG A 23 -0.13 -14.42 16.98
N SER A 24 -0.97 -13.65 17.67
CA SER A 24 -1.71 -12.54 17.05
C SER A 24 -0.80 -11.37 16.64
N ALA A 25 0.44 -11.32 17.12
CA ALA A 25 1.43 -10.31 16.78
C ALA A 25 2.12 -10.54 15.41
N LEU A 26 1.81 -11.63 14.70
CA LEU A 26 2.55 -12.01 13.48
C LEU A 26 2.56 -10.93 12.40
N ILE A 27 1.41 -10.35 12.06
CA ILE A 27 1.31 -9.39 10.95
C ILE A 27 2.14 -8.13 11.24
N PRO A 28 2.01 -7.47 12.41
CA PRO A 28 2.89 -6.34 12.73
C PRO A 28 4.38 -6.71 12.81
N LEU A 29 4.73 -7.90 13.31
CA LEU A 29 6.13 -8.35 13.39
C LEU A 29 6.74 -8.59 12.00
N LEU A 30 5.96 -9.12 11.06
CA LEU A 30 6.37 -9.27 9.66
C LEU A 30 6.61 -7.91 8.99
N HIS A 31 5.74 -6.92 9.26
CA HIS A 31 5.97 -5.55 8.80
C HIS A 31 7.26 -4.96 9.38
N LEU A 32 7.52 -5.14 10.68
CA LEU A 32 8.74 -4.65 11.32
C LEU A 32 10.01 -5.30 10.74
N ALA A 33 9.97 -6.61 10.49
CA ALA A 33 11.08 -7.32 9.86
C ALA A 33 11.35 -6.83 8.44
N GLN A 34 10.29 -6.66 7.65
CA GLN A 34 10.38 -6.14 6.29
C GLN A 34 10.84 -4.68 6.26
N GLU A 35 10.45 -3.86 7.23
CA GLU A 35 10.96 -2.49 7.35
C GLU A 35 12.47 -2.46 7.60
N GLN A 36 13.00 -3.39 8.40
CA GLN A 36 14.42 -3.44 8.73
C GLN A 36 15.31 -3.92 7.57
N HIS A 37 14.83 -4.88 6.77
CA HIS A 37 15.66 -5.59 5.77
C HIS A 37 15.12 -5.50 4.32
N GLY A 38 13.95 -4.90 4.12
CA GLY A 38 13.26 -4.79 2.83
C GLY A 38 12.42 -6.00 2.44
N TRP A 39 12.66 -7.15 3.06
CA TRP A 39 11.89 -8.39 2.86
C TRP A 39 12.04 -9.31 4.07
N VAL A 40 11.18 -10.31 4.18
CA VAL A 40 11.13 -11.25 5.30
C VAL A 40 12.09 -12.42 5.04
N THR A 41 13.24 -12.41 5.71
CA THR A 41 14.28 -13.45 5.60
C THR A 41 13.96 -14.69 6.44
N ASP A 42 14.68 -15.78 6.20
CA ASP A 42 14.58 -16.99 7.03
C ASP A 42 14.95 -16.73 8.50
N ASP A 43 15.94 -15.87 8.75
CA ASP A 43 16.34 -15.49 10.11
C ASP A 43 15.27 -14.64 10.81
N ALA A 44 14.61 -13.73 10.06
CA ALA A 44 13.47 -12.99 10.56
C ALA A 44 12.33 -13.93 10.96
N MET A 45 12.00 -14.91 10.11
CA MET A 45 10.94 -15.88 10.40
C MET A 45 11.26 -16.73 11.63
N ARG A 46 12.52 -17.11 11.84
CA ARG A 46 12.95 -17.84 13.04
C ARG A 46 12.76 -17.00 14.31
N GLU A 47 13.23 -15.76 14.31
CA GLU A 47 13.10 -14.92 15.50
C GLU A 47 11.65 -14.51 15.80
N ILE A 48 10.84 -14.26 14.77
CA ILE A 48 9.39 -14.03 14.94
C ILE A 48 8.72 -15.28 15.51
N ALA A 49 9.10 -16.47 15.05
CA ALA A 49 8.57 -17.73 15.57
C ALA A 49 8.89 -17.90 17.07
N ASP A 50 10.12 -17.60 17.48
CA ASP A 50 10.55 -17.64 18.88
C ASP A 50 9.76 -16.64 19.75
N LEU A 51 9.58 -15.40 19.27
CA LEU A 51 8.79 -14.37 19.98
C LEU A 51 7.32 -14.75 20.14
N CYS A 52 6.75 -15.44 19.16
CA CYS A 52 5.34 -15.84 19.14
C CYS A 52 5.09 -17.23 19.76
N GLY A 53 6.13 -18.00 20.06
CA GLY A 53 6.02 -19.38 20.54
C GLY A 53 5.42 -20.34 19.51
N ILE A 54 5.73 -20.16 18.23
CA ILE A 54 5.25 -20.99 17.11
C ILE A 54 6.42 -21.47 16.25
N THR A 55 6.14 -22.16 15.14
CA THR A 55 7.19 -22.60 14.19
C THR A 55 7.44 -21.58 13.07
N PRO A 56 8.65 -21.54 12.49
CA PRO A 56 8.93 -20.72 11.30
C PRO A 56 8.05 -21.08 10.10
N ALA A 57 7.60 -22.34 10.01
CA ALA A 57 6.68 -22.79 8.98
C ALA A 57 5.29 -22.15 9.13
N GLU A 58 4.79 -21.97 10.36
CA GLU A 58 3.53 -21.25 10.61
C GLU A 58 3.66 -19.76 10.32
N VAL A 59 4.83 -19.15 10.60
CA VAL A 59 5.13 -17.78 10.20
C VAL A 59 5.05 -17.65 8.69
N LYS A 60 5.76 -18.51 7.95
CA LYS A 60 5.77 -18.52 6.48
C LYS A 60 4.38 -18.77 5.92
N GLY A 61 3.66 -19.77 6.43
CA GLY A 61 2.30 -20.09 5.96
C GLY A 61 1.30 -18.97 6.18
N THR A 62 1.42 -18.22 7.28
CA THR A 62 0.59 -17.03 7.53
C THR A 62 1.02 -15.87 6.65
N GLY A 63 2.33 -15.59 6.57
CA GLY A 63 2.85 -14.44 5.85
C GLY A 63 2.70 -14.57 4.33
N SER A 64 2.87 -15.76 3.75
CA SER A 64 2.73 -15.98 2.31
C SER A 64 1.30 -15.83 1.79
N PHE A 65 0.32 -15.78 2.69
CA PHE A 65 -1.07 -15.47 2.32
C PHE A 65 -1.25 -13.98 1.99
N TYR A 66 -0.45 -13.09 2.59
CA TYR A 66 -0.54 -11.65 2.37
C TYR A 66 0.51 -11.22 1.36
N GLU A 67 0.06 -10.76 0.20
CA GLU A 67 0.92 -10.28 -0.90
C GLU A 67 1.88 -9.14 -0.51
N MET A 68 1.53 -8.40 0.55
CA MET A 68 2.36 -7.33 1.11
C MET A 68 3.74 -7.81 1.59
N PHE A 69 3.88 -9.08 2.00
CA PHE A 69 5.13 -9.60 2.52
C PHE A 69 5.96 -10.25 1.42
N LYS A 70 7.19 -9.76 1.27
CA LYS A 70 8.14 -10.23 0.28
C LYS A 70 9.05 -11.27 0.93
N PHE A 71 9.18 -12.42 0.29
CA PHE A 71 10.03 -13.54 0.74
C PHE A 71 11.25 -13.73 -0.16
N GLY A 72 11.62 -12.68 -0.89
CA GLY A 72 12.85 -12.58 -1.65
C GLY A 72 13.28 -11.11 -1.74
N PRO A 73 14.53 -10.85 -2.16
CA PRO A 73 15.03 -9.50 -2.34
C PRO A 73 14.16 -8.70 -3.31
N VAL A 74 13.84 -7.47 -2.92
CA VAL A 74 13.18 -6.46 -3.76
C VAL A 74 14.05 -5.21 -3.81
N GLY A 75 13.77 -4.34 -4.76
CA GLY A 75 14.41 -3.05 -4.89
C GLY A 75 14.12 -2.14 -3.70
N SER A 76 14.87 -1.04 -3.63
CA SER A 76 14.68 -0.03 -2.58
C SER A 76 13.29 0.61 -2.63
N TYR A 77 12.69 0.72 -3.81
CA TYR A 77 11.37 1.30 -4.03
C TYR A 77 10.45 0.28 -4.69
N LEU A 78 9.48 -0.21 -3.92
CA LEU A 78 8.40 -1.04 -4.42
C LEU A 78 7.29 -0.15 -4.95
N ILE A 79 7.05 -0.22 -6.26
CA ILE A 79 6.03 0.54 -6.97
C ILE A 79 4.83 -0.38 -7.23
N ASN A 80 3.70 -0.08 -6.61
CA ASN A 80 2.45 -0.83 -6.72
C ASN A 80 1.45 -0.02 -7.57
N VAL A 81 1.21 -0.44 -8.81
CA VAL A 81 0.25 0.22 -9.71
C VAL A 81 -1.10 -0.46 -9.58
N CYS A 82 -2.15 0.30 -9.26
CA CYS A 82 -3.50 -0.26 -9.17
C CYS A 82 -4.11 -0.42 -10.57
N THR A 83 -4.51 -1.63 -10.92
CA THR A 83 -5.17 -1.96 -12.20
C THR A 83 -6.64 -2.35 -12.03
N ASN A 84 -7.21 -2.23 -10.83
CA ASN A 84 -8.61 -2.56 -10.59
C ASN A 84 -9.57 -1.50 -11.21
N ILE A 85 -10.86 -1.83 -11.30
CA ILE A 85 -11.91 -1.24 -12.14
C ILE A 85 -11.81 0.28 -12.31
N SER A 86 -11.78 1.06 -11.23
CA SER A 86 -11.74 2.53 -11.34
C SER A 86 -10.46 3.05 -11.98
N CYS A 87 -9.31 2.43 -11.69
CA CYS A 87 -8.05 2.78 -12.33
C CYS A 87 -8.01 2.25 -13.76
N MET A 88 -8.45 1.01 -14.02
CA MET A 88 -8.57 0.45 -15.36
C MET A 88 -9.36 1.37 -16.29
N LEU A 89 -10.53 1.84 -15.86
CA LEU A 89 -11.37 2.75 -16.65
C LEU A 89 -10.74 4.13 -16.92
N LEU A 90 -9.73 4.52 -16.13
CA LEU A 90 -9.09 5.83 -16.20
C LEU A 90 -7.64 5.79 -16.71
N GLY A 91 -7.16 4.64 -17.20
CA GLY A 91 -5.83 4.53 -17.80
C GLY A 91 -4.79 3.77 -16.96
N GLY A 92 -5.21 2.97 -15.98
CA GLY A 92 -4.33 2.27 -15.04
C GLY A 92 -3.47 1.19 -15.69
N GLU A 93 -4.00 0.48 -16.69
CA GLU A 93 -3.24 -0.51 -17.46
C GLU A 93 -2.20 0.17 -18.34
N GLU A 94 -2.56 1.28 -18.97
CA GLU A 94 -1.67 2.11 -19.78
C GLU A 94 -0.54 2.70 -18.94
N LEU A 95 -0.83 3.10 -17.69
CA LEU A 95 0.18 3.55 -16.73
C LEU A 95 1.15 2.41 -16.34
N LEU A 96 0.63 1.19 -16.12
CA LEU A 96 1.46 0.01 -15.83
C LEU A 96 2.36 -0.34 -17.02
N ASP A 97 1.82 -0.33 -18.25
CA ASP A 97 2.58 -0.56 -19.47
C ASP A 97 3.68 0.49 -19.69
N HIS A 98 3.36 1.77 -19.46
CA HIS A 98 4.35 2.85 -19.47
C HIS A 98 5.43 2.63 -18.42
N ALA A 99 5.05 2.24 -17.19
CA ALA A 99 6.00 1.96 -16.11
C ALA A 99 6.96 0.81 -16.47
N GLN A 100 6.44 -0.28 -17.07
CA GLN A 100 7.27 -1.40 -17.54
C GLN A 100 8.29 -0.95 -18.59
N GLN A 101 7.87 -0.12 -19.55
CA GLN A 101 8.77 0.43 -20.57
C GLN A 101 9.81 1.37 -19.98
N ARG A 102 9.41 2.28 -19.09
CA ARG A 102 10.28 3.27 -18.46
C ARG A 102 11.37 2.63 -17.59
N LEU A 103 11.01 1.59 -16.85
CA LEU A 103 11.92 0.88 -15.94
C LEU A 103 12.68 -0.25 -16.63
N GLY A 104 12.22 -0.72 -17.79
CA GLY A 104 12.84 -1.83 -18.52
C GLY A 104 12.61 -3.20 -17.84
N VAL A 105 11.59 -3.31 -16.99
CA VAL A 105 11.23 -4.55 -16.27
C VAL A 105 9.76 -4.87 -16.50
N LYS A 106 9.41 -6.15 -16.33
CA LYS A 106 8.00 -6.55 -16.25
C LYS A 106 7.49 -6.47 -14.82
N THR A 107 6.18 -6.52 -14.65
CA THR A 107 5.54 -6.76 -13.35
C THR A 107 6.18 -7.95 -12.61
N GLY A 108 6.47 -7.77 -11.32
CA GLY A 108 7.22 -8.67 -10.46
C GLY A 108 8.74 -8.57 -10.63
N GLY A 109 9.23 -7.80 -11.61
CA GLY A 109 10.63 -7.59 -11.90
C GLY A 109 11.26 -6.47 -11.07
N THR A 110 12.57 -6.58 -10.86
CA THR A 110 13.40 -5.55 -10.21
C THR A 110 14.43 -5.04 -11.20
N THR A 111 14.68 -3.74 -11.21
CA THR A 111 15.66 -3.11 -12.11
C THR A 111 17.09 -3.56 -11.79
N ASP A 112 17.97 -3.55 -12.80
CA ASP A 112 19.37 -4.01 -12.67
C ASP A 112 20.17 -3.21 -11.64
N ASP A 113 19.81 -1.94 -11.41
CA ASP A 113 20.38 -1.07 -10.39
C ASP A 113 19.88 -1.39 -8.96
N GLY A 114 18.94 -2.33 -8.81
CA GLY A 114 18.33 -2.72 -7.53
C GLY A 114 17.47 -1.61 -6.91
N MET A 115 17.13 -0.56 -7.67
CA MET A 115 16.39 0.57 -7.12
C MET A 115 14.89 0.32 -7.10
N PHE A 116 14.31 -0.27 -8.14
CA PHE A 116 12.85 -0.34 -8.31
C PHE A 116 12.37 -1.77 -8.49
N THR A 117 11.31 -2.14 -7.79
CA THR A 117 10.49 -3.32 -8.11
C THR A 117 9.11 -2.85 -8.53
N LEU A 118 8.61 -3.34 -9.66
CA LEU A 118 7.30 -2.96 -10.18
C LEU A 118 6.29 -4.08 -9.94
N GLU A 119 5.15 -3.76 -9.34
CA GLU A 119 4.05 -4.69 -9.10
C GLU A 119 2.74 -4.13 -9.65
N ASP A 120 1.97 -5.03 -10.24
CA ASP A 120 0.55 -4.86 -10.53
C ASP A 120 -0.18 -5.29 -9.27
N VAL A 121 -0.99 -4.41 -8.72
CA VAL A 121 -1.75 -4.69 -7.52
C VAL A 121 -3.24 -4.45 -7.74
N GLU A 122 -4.01 -5.15 -6.92
CA GLU A 122 -5.44 -4.94 -6.79
C GLU A 122 -5.78 -3.58 -6.19
N CYS A 123 -7.06 -3.36 -5.91
CA CYS A 123 -7.59 -2.10 -5.40
C CYS A 123 -6.82 -1.56 -4.19
N VAL A 124 -6.21 -0.37 -4.35
CA VAL A 124 -5.54 0.37 -3.26
C VAL A 124 -6.47 1.34 -2.52
N ALA A 125 -7.78 1.26 -2.75
CA ALA A 125 -8.81 2.07 -2.08
C ALA A 125 -8.68 3.60 -2.26
N ALA A 126 -8.16 4.07 -3.39
CA ALA A 126 -8.10 5.48 -3.77
C ALA A 126 -8.89 5.78 -5.07
N CYS A 127 -10.05 5.13 -5.22
CA CYS A 127 -10.83 5.13 -6.47
C CYS A 127 -11.26 6.53 -6.95
N THR A 128 -11.51 7.47 -6.05
CA THR A 128 -11.85 8.87 -6.41
C THR A 128 -10.67 9.66 -6.97
N GLU A 129 -9.47 9.09 -6.88
CA GLU A 129 -8.19 9.72 -7.20
C GLU A 129 -7.42 8.89 -8.24
N ALA A 130 -8.12 8.02 -8.97
CA ALA A 130 -7.56 7.19 -10.02
C ALA A 130 -7.10 8.02 -11.25
N PRO A 131 -6.10 7.55 -12.03
CA PRO A 131 -5.23 6.40 -11.74
C PRO A 131 -4.31 6.67 -10.55
N CYS A 132 -4.06 5.63 -9.75
CA CYS A 132 -3.25 5.77 -8.54
C CYS A 132 -2.26 4.61 -8.39
N LEU A 133 -1.15 4.90 -7.73
CA LEU A 133 -0.12 3.93 -7.38
C LEU A 133 0.40 4.20 -5.97
N GLN A 134 1.21 3.29 -5.45
CA GLN A 134 1.96 3.49 -4.22
C GLN A 134 3.44 3.27 -4.46
N VAL A 135 4.28 4.03 -3.76
CA VAL A 135 5.72 3.76 -3.64
C VAL A 135 6.01 3.50 -2.17
N ASN A 136 6.43 2.28 -1.81
CA ASN A 136 6.63 1.87 -0.42
C ASN A 136 5.44 2.24 0.50
N TYR A 137 4.21 1.95 0.03
CA TYR A 137 2.93 2.29 0.67
C TYR A 137 2.66 3.80 0.90
N ARG A 138 3.36 4.69 0.17
CA ARG A 138 2.99 6.11 0.05
C ARG A 138 2.22 6.32 -1.23
N TYR A 139 1.01 6.87 -1.11
CA TYR A 139 0.13 7.08 -2.25
C TYR A 139 0.69 8.13 -3.21
N ARG A 140 0.43 7.89 -4.49
CA ARG A 140 0.51 8.88 -5.58
C ARG A 140 -0.83 8.81 -6.30
N LEU A 141 -1.45 9.98 -6.41
CA LEU A 141 -2.86 10.15 -6.78
C LEU A 141 -2.93 10.87 -8.13
N ARG A 142 -3.90 10.50 -8.98
CA ARG A 142 -4.13 11.08 -10.32
C ARG A 142 -2.87 11.12 -11.17
N VAL A 143 -2.12 10.01 -11.17
CA VAL A 143 -0.81 9.92 -11.80
C VAL A 143 -0.96 9.80 -13.30
N THR A 144 -0.30 10.68 -14.04
CA THR A 144 -0.10 10.57 -15.49
C THR A 144 1.26 9.93 -15.80
N ASN A 145 1.48 9.54 -17.07
CA ASN A 145 2.77 9.00 -17.52
C ASN A 145 3.93 9.98 -17.31
N ASN A 146 3.69 11.28 -17.50
CA ASN A 146 4.70 12.31 -17.24
C ASN A 146 5.00 12.43 -15.74
N ASP A 147 3.97 12.44 -14.89
CA ASP A 147 4.17 12.47 -13.43
C ASP A 147 4.94 11.23 -12.95
N PHE A 148 4.72 10.07 -13.58
CA PHE A 148 5.48 8.85 -13.31
C PHE A 148 6.96 9.02 -13.68
N ASP A 149 7.25 9.53 -14.88
CA ASP A 149 8.64 9.73 -15.33
C ASP A 149 9.40 10.71 -14.44
N GLU A 150 8.76 11.83 -14.09
CA GLU A 150 9.29 12.83 -13.15
C GLU A 150 9.54 12.20 -11.78
N MET A 151 8.61 11.39 -11.28
CA MET A 151 8.77 10.67 -10.01
C MET A 151 9.98 9.73 -10.03
N ILE A 152 10.18 8.97 -11.11
CA ILE A 152 11.34 8.07 -11.23
C ILE A 152 12.65 8.86 -11.25
N ASP A 153 12.69 9.98 -11.98
CA ASP A 153 13.88 10.83 -12.07
C ASP A 153 14.20 11.52 -10.73
N ASP A 154 13.18 11.96 -9.99
CA ASP A 154 13.33 12.51 -8.64
C ASP A 154 13.85 11.48 -7.65
N ILE A 155 13.32 10.25 -7.69
CA ILE A 155 13.80 9.16 -6.83
C ILE A 155 15.27 8.83 -7.15
N ARG A 156 15.63 8.70 -8.43
CA ARG A 156 17.03 8.45 -8.85
C ARG A 156 17.98 9.56 -8.44
N ALA A 157 17.52 10.79 -8.45
CA ALA A 157 18.31 11.95 -8.04
C ALA A 157 18.31 12.21 -6.52
N GLY A 158 17.57 11.42 -5.73
CA GLY A 158 17.47 11.59 -4.29
C GLY A 158 16.71 12.85 -3.87
N ARG A 159 15.78 13.34 -4.68
CA ARG A 159 14.99 14.57 -4.43
C ARG A 159 13.66 14.32 -3.71
N VAL A 160 13.51 13.20 -3.01
CA VAL A 160 12.23 12.79 -2.42
C VAL A 160 12.36 12.65 -0.90
N ASP A 161 11.66 13.51 -0.16
CA ASP A 161 11.80 13.62 1.30
C ASP A 161 10.86 12.70 2.11
N ASP A 162 9.74 12.24 1.53
CA ASP A 162 8.69 11.46 2.25
C ASP A 162 8.50 10.03 1.71
N LEU A 163 9.56 9.43 1.18
CA LEU A 163 9.55 8.00 0.85
C LEU A 163 10.38 7.23 1.88
N PRO A 164 9.76 6.33 2.66
CA PRO A 164 10.53 5.44 3.52
C PRO A 164 11.36 4.49 2.65
N GLN A 165 12.49 4.05 3.18
CA GLN A 165 13.38 3.12 2.48
C GLN A 165 12.70 1.78 2.13
N HIS A 166 11.70 1.37 2.92
CA HIS A 166 10.84 0.22 2.61
C HIS A 166 9.40 0.51 3.03
N GLY A 167 8.49 -0.38 2.63
CA GLY A 167 7.07 -0.26 2.92
C GLY A 167 6.76 -0.22 4.42
N THR A 168 6.70 0.98 4.98
CA THR A 168 6.22 1.22 6.35
C THR A 168 4.71 1.38 6.35
N LEU A 169 4.07 1.10 7.50
CA LEU A 169 2.62 1.27 7.65
C LEU A 169 2.17 2.65 7.12
N ALA A 170 1.15 2.65 6.29
CA ALA A 170 0.69 3.85 5.61
C ALA A 170 0.19 4.88 6.64
N ARG A 171 0.79 6.09 6.63
CA ARG A 171 0.37 7.21 7.46
C ARG A 171 -0.73 8.00 6.75
N ILE A 172 -1.88 7.38 6.47
CA ILE A 172 -2.96 8.11 5.78
C ILE A 172 -3.84 8.79 6.82
N ARG A 173 -3.78 10.12 6.84
CA ARG A 173 -4.89 10.93 7.33
C ARG A 173 -5.40 11.76 6.16
N GLN A 174 -6.42 11.27 5.47
CA GLN A 174 -7.10 12.06 4.46
C GLN A 174 -7.72 13.29 5.14
N ARG A 175 -7.38 14.47 4.63
CA ARG A 175 -8.02 15.73 5.03
C ARG A 175 -8.92 16.16 3.88
N ILE A 176 -10.22 15.93 4.03
CA ILE A 176 -11.21 16.41 3.09
C ILE A 176 -11.57 17.86 3.49
N PRO A 177 -11.37 18.85 2.61
CA PRO A 177 -11.80 20.22 2.85
C PRO A 177 -13.29 20.29 3.19
N THR A 178 -13.69 21.17 4.10
CA THR A 178 -15.07 21.25 4.60
C THR A 178 -16.09 21.50 3.49
N ASP A 179 -15.70 22.24 2.45
CA ASP A 179 -16.49 22.53 1.25
C ASP A 179 -16.68 21.31 0.32
N LYS A 180 -15.90 20.24 0.52
CA LYS A 180 -15.98 18.99 -0.26
C LYS A 180 -16.51 17.81 0.53
N LEU A 181 -16.85 17.99 1.81
CA LEU A 181 -17.46 16.93 2.61
C LEU A 181 -18.91 16.72 2.14
N ALA A 182 -19.24 15.49 1.74
CA ALA A 182 -20.62 15.09 1.48
C ALA A 182 -21.30 14.69 2.80
N GLY A 183 -22.54 15.15 3.04
CA GLY A 183 -23.33 14.73 4.20
C GLY A 183 -22.84 15.28 5.55
N VAL A 184 -22.30 16.51 5.58
CA VAL A 184 -21.81 17.18 6.82
C VAL A 184 -22.91 17.44 7.85
N VAL A 185 -24.16 17.39 7.41
CA VAL A 185 -25.32 17.60 8.28
C VAL A 185 -25.47 16.35 9.15
N HIS A 186 -25.58 16.55 10.46
CA HIS A 186 -25.85 15.47 11.40
C HIS A 186 -27.12 14.71 10.96
N PRO A 187 -27.20 13.37 11.08
CA PRO A 187 -28.37 12.62 10.62
C PRO A 187 -29.71 13.16 11.15
N ASP A 188 -29.74 13.66 12.38
CA ASP A 188 -30.95 14.25 12.99
C ASP A 188 -31.35 15.62 12.40
N ASP A 189 -30.38 16.31 11.80
CA ASP A 189 -30.55 17.62 11.15
C ASP A 189 -30.76 17.49 9.63
N ALA A 190 -30.49 16.32 9.05
CA ALA A 190 -30.66 16.01 7.64
C ALA A 190 -32.14 15.77 7.29
N ARG A 191 -32.95 16.82 7.42
CA ARG A 191 -34.41 16.80 7.22
C ARG A 191 -34.84 16.97 5.77
N GLU A 192 -33.92 17.37 4.91
CA GLU A 192 -34.17 17.55 3.49
C GLU A 192 -33.88 16.25 2.73
N ALA A 193 -34.75 15.93 1.77
CA ALA A 193 -34.48 14.81 0.87
C ALA A 193 -33.19 15.08 0.09
N PRO A 194 -32.27 14.10 -0.03
CA PRO A 194 -31.02 14.34 -0.72
C PRO A 194 -31.27 14.71 -2.18
N VAL A 195 -30.50 15.67 -2.68
CA VAL A 195 -30.68 16.28 -4.02
C VAL A 195 -30.68 15.23 -5.16
N TRP A 196 -29.97 14.11 -5.00
CA TRP A 196 -29.94 13.03 -5.98
C TRP A 196 -31.24 12.21 -6.03
N LEU A 197 -32.05 12.20 -4.97
CA LEU A 197 -33.34 11.49 -4.93
C LEU A 197 -34.35 12.12 -5.90
N ALA A 198 -34.34 13.46 -6.00
CA ALA A 198 -35.17 14.19 -6.94
C ALA A 198 -34.74 14.00 -8.41
N ARG A 199 -33.47 13.66 -8.64
CA ARG A 199 -32.90 13.48 -9.97
C ARG A 199 -33.47 12.26 -10.69
N ASN A 200 -33.68 11.16 -9.95
CA ASN A 200 -34.29 9.95 -10.49
C ASN A 200 -35.80 10.11 -10.75
N ALA A 201 -36.49 10.97 -10.00
CA ALA A 201 -37.91 11.25 -10.22
C ALA A 201 -38.20 12.03 -11.52
N ALA A 202 -37.20 12.74 -12.07
CA ALA A 202 -37.35 13.45 -13.33
C ALA A 202 -37.24 12.51 -14.55
N GLU A 203 -36.50 11.39 -14.44
CA GLU A 203 -36.30 10.44 -15.55
C GLU A 203 -37.51 9.52 -15.77
N ASP A 204 -38.26 9.21 -14.71
CA ASP A 204 -39.53 8.45 -14.79
C ASP A 204 -40.66 9.21 -15.52
N SER A 205 -40.49 10.51 -15.80
CA SER A 205 -41.48 11.33 -16.52
C SER A 205 -41.32 11.32 -18.05
N VAL A 206 -40.26 10.70 -18.57
CA VAL A 206 -39.91 10.71 -20.02
C VAL A 206 -40.30 9.39 -20.73
N VAL A 207 -40.81 8.39 -20.00
CA VAL A 207 -41.27 7.11 -20.56
C VAL A 207 -42.80 6.97 -20.44
N GLY A 208 -43.53 7.98 -20.92
CA GLY A 208 -44.99 8.00 -21.03
C GLY A 208 -45.45 8.38 -22.43
#